data_AF-A0AAD8VTJ3-F1
#
_entry.id   AF-A0AAD8VTJ3-F1
#
_cell.length_a   1.000
_cell.length_b   1.000
_cell.length_c   1.000
_cell.angle_alpha   90.00
_cell.angle_beta   90.00
_cell.angle_gamma   90.00
#
_symmetry.space_group_name_H-M   'P 1'
#
loop_
_entity.id
_entity.type
_entity.pdbx_description
1 polymer ?
#
loop_
_entity_poly.entity_id
_entity_poly.type
_entity_poly.pdbx_seq_one_letter_code
_entity_poly.pdbx_strand_id
1 'polypeptide(L)'
;MIKFAVGYNRRGIDETVTKTQKNEDNSSTQQALMHREQCFKVVAGAIKSVSEGAIVDLKSPEVAILVEVLPISGVPIGSSVAGVSVLPAELFSAKPRLCVKALVSDTKAKKK
;
A
#
# COMPACT_ATOMS: atom_id res chain seq x y z
N MET A 1 -4.14 16.70 19.73
CA MET A 1 -2.93 15.87 19.58
C MET A 1 -3.34 14.66 18.78
N ILE A 2 -2.89 14.51 17.52
CA ILE A 2 -3.45 13.50 16.62
C ILE A 2 -2.82 12.13 16.91
N LYS A 3 -3.65 11.13 17.14
CA LYS A 3 -3.23 9.72 17.22
C LYS A 3 -3.43 9.05 15.88
N PHE A 4 -2.38 8.46 15.32
CA PHE A 4 -2.49 7.86 13.99
C PHE A 4 -1.85 6.48 13.90
N ALA A 5 -2.32 5.69 12.95
CA ALA A 5 -1.70 4.42 12.57
C ALA A 5 -1.34 4.45 11.08
N VAL A 6 -0.30 3.71 10.70
CA VAL A 6 0.11 3.58 9.29
C VAL A 6 0.00 2.12 8.86
N GLY A 7 -0.76 1.88 7.80
CA GLY A 7 -0.83 0.61 7.09
C GLY A 7 -0.05 0.70 5.79
N TYR A 8 0.58 -0.41 5.39
CA TYR A 8 1.29 -0.53 4.13
C TYR A 8 0.90 -1.81 3.43
N ASN A 9 0.56 -1.74 2.15
CA ASN A 9 0.15 -2.87 1.33
C ASN A 9 0.82 -2.83 -0.06
N ARG A 10 1.12 -3.99 -0.63
CA ARG A 10 1.63 -4.13 -2.01
C ARG A 10 0.66 -5.01 -2.78
N ARG A 11 -0.32 -4.39 -3.45
CA ARG A 11 -1.36 -5.17 -4.15
C ARG A 11 -0.77 -5.78 -5.43
N GLY A 12 -0.90 -7.10 -5.63
CA GLY A 12 -0.57 -7.77 -6.91
C GLY A 12 0.91 -7.78 -7.33
N ILE A 13 1.82 -7.30 -6.48
CA ILE A 13 3.26 -7.22 -6.78
C ILE A 13 3.99 -8.49 -6.33
N ASP A 14 3.59 -9.13 -5.23
CA ASP A 14 4.25 -10.38 -4.77
C ASP A 14 4.02 -11.58 -5.73
N GLU A 15 2.89 -11.63 -6.43
CA GLU A 15 2.56 -12.73 -7.37
C GLU A 15 3.19 -12.55 -8.77
N THR A 16 3.53 -11.33 -9.18
CA THR A 16 4.09 -11.04 -10.51
C THR A 16 5.61 -11.20 -10.55
N VAL A 17 6.28 -11.19 -9.39
CA VAL A 17 7.71 -11.49 -9.27
C VAL A 17 8.01 -12.95 -9.61
N THR A 18 7.11 -13.91 -9.33
CA THR A 18 7.36 -15.35 -9.52
C THR A 18 7.13 -15.84 -10.96
N LYS A 19 6.38 -15.13 -11.81
CA LYS A 19 6.16 -15.54 -13.21
C LYS A 19 7.19 -15.02 -14.20
N THR A 20 7.95 -14.00 -13.85
CA THR A 20 8.92 -13.35 -14.76
C THR A 20 10.33 -13.95 -14.63
N GLN A 21 10.55 -14.90 -13.73
CA GLN A 21 11.86 -15.48 -13.42
C GLN A 21 12.44 -16.47 -14.45
N LYS A 22 11.80 -16.69 -15.60
CA LYS A 22 12.27 -17.73 -16.54
C LYS A 22 13.11 -17.23 -17.71
N ASN A 23 13.35 -15.94 -17.89
CA ASN A 23 14.28 -15.47 -18.90
C ASN A 23 14.96 -14.17 -18.48
N GLU A 24 16.27 -14.16 -18.65
CA GLU A 24 17.20 -13.04 -18.58
C GLU A 24 17.84 -12.77 -17.19
N ASP A 25 19.01 -13.39 -17.06
CA ASP A 25 20.18 -12.84 -16.39
C ASP A 25 20.26 -11.32 -16.60
N ASN A 26 19.93 -10.54 -15.56
CA ASN A 26 20.61 -9.30 -15.20
C ASN A 26 20.11 -8.79 -13.84
N SER A 27 21.02 -8.91 -12.87
CA SER A 27 21.02 -8.22 -11.59
C SER A 27 20.73 -6.72 -11.76
N SER A 28 19.60 -6.22 -11.21
CA SER A 28 19.36 -4.82 -10.74
C SER A 28 17.90 -4.35 -10.88
N THR A 29 17.03 -5.08 -11.59
CA THR A 29 15.65 -4.61 -11.89
C THR A 29 14.61 -4.91 -10.80
N GLN A 30 15.02 -5.43 -9.64
CA GLN A 30 14.27 -5.23 -8.39
C GLN A 30 14.50 -3.77 -7.96
N GLN A 31 13.96 -2.82 -8.72
CA GLN A 31 13.96 -1.43 -8.29
C GLN A 31 13.32 -1.36 -6.92
N ALA A 32 14.05 -0.71 -6.01
CA ALA A 32 13.83 -0.69 -4.58
C ALA A 32 12.41 -0.21 -4.22
N LEU A 33 11.45 -1.13 -4.26
CA LEU A 33 10.12 -0.92 -3.71
C LEU A 33 10.32 -0.53 -2.24
N MET A 34 9.91 0.69 -1.86
CA MET A 34 10.10 1.18 -0.49
C MET A 34 9.66 0.12 0.50
N HIS A 35 10.58 -0.28 1.38
CA HIS A 35 10.28 -1.25 2.42
C HIS A 35 9.22 -0.69 3.37
N ARG A 36 8.38 -1.58 3.91
CA ARG A 36 7.32 -1.23 4.85
C ARG A 36 7.80 -0.30 5.98
N GLU A 37 8.97 -0.59 6.55
CA GLU A 37 9.57 0.20 7.62
C GLU A 37 9.98 1.60 7.18
N GLN A 38 10.54 1.73 5.98
CA GLN A 38 10.91 3.04 5.40
C GLN A 38 9.64 3.86 5.15
N CYS A 39 8.59 3.25 4.61
CA CYS A 39 7.30 3.91 4.42
C CYS A 39 6.75 4.45 5.74
N PHE A 40 6.79 3.66 6.82
CA PHE A 40 6.30 4.10 8.13
C PHE A 40 7.11 5.27 8.69
N LYS A 41 8.44 5.25 8.53
CA LYS A 41 9.31 6.36 8.94
C LYS A 41 8.98 7.64 8.17
N VAL A 42 8.83 7.56 6.86
CA VAL A 42 8.51 8.70 5.99
C VAL A 42 7.15 9.29 6.35
N VAL A 43 6.11 8.45 6.46
CA VAL A 43 4.75 8.91 6.80
C VAL A 43 4.70 9.51 8.19
N ALA A 44 5.32 8.88 9.19
CA ALA A 44 5.37 9.42 10.55
C ALA A 44 6.11 10.77 10.61
N GLY A 45 7.22 10.90 9.87
CA GLY A 45 7.96 12.16 9.76
C GLY A 45 7.11 13.27 9.13
N ALA A 46 6.43 12.97 8.02
CA ALA A 46 5.55 13.92 7.34
C ALA A 46 4.36 14.37 8.20
N ILE A 47 3.79 13.48 9.03
CA ILE A 47 2.70 13.86 9.93
C ILE A 47 3.23 14.72 11.08
N LYS A 48 4.39 14.37 11.65
CA LYS A 48 5.01 15.15 12.72
C LYS A 48 5.44 16.56 12.27
N SER A 49 5.84 16.73 11.02
CA SER A 49 6.17 18.06 10.49
C SER A 49 4.95 18.99 10.36
N VAL A 50 3.74 18.42 10.25
CA VAL A 50 2.49 19.18 10.18
C VAL A 50 1.85 19.34 11.56
N SER A 51 2.02 18.35 12.44
CA SER A 51 1.51 18.37 13.82
C SER A 51 2.56 17.80 14.76
N GLU A 52 3.29 18.68 15.44
CA GLU A 52 4.43 18.33 16.29
C GLU A 52 4.06 17.38 17.43
N GLY A 53 2.82 17.48 17.94
CA GLY A 53 2.28 16.58 18.96
C GLY A 53 1.78 15.23 18.42
N ALA A 54 1.86 14.92 17.13
CA ALA A 54 1.28 13.69 16.59
C ALA A 54 2.00 12.42 17.10
N ILE A 55 1.22 11.41 17.47
CA ILE A 55 1.72 10.14 18.04
C ILE A 55 1.20 8.95 17.24
N VAL A 56 2.07 7.95 17.06
CA VAL A 56 1.68 6.66 16.49
C VAL A 56 0.96 5.83 17.57
N ASP A 57 -0.31 5.48 17.34
CA ASP A 57 -1.12 4.62 18.21
C ASP A 57 -1.71 3.46 17.41
N LEU A 58 -1.31 2.23 17.72
CA LEU A 58 -1.78 1.01 17.04
C LEU A 58 -3.03 0.41 17.70
N LYS A 59 -3.41 0.89 18.88
CA LYS A 59 -4.53 0.38 19.67
C LYS A 59 -5.79 1.21 19.45
N SER A 60 -5.65 2.53 19.44
CA SER A 60 -6.78 3.47 19.33
C SER A 60 -6.44 4.71 18.49
N PRO A 61 -6.05 4.54 17.21
CA PRO A 61 -5.83 5.68 16.32
C PRO A 61 -7.12 6.47 16.06
N GLU A 62 -6.99 7.79 15.96
CA GLU A 62 -8.05 8.68 15.46
C GLU A 62 -8.07 8.68 13.92
N VAL A 63 -6.90 8.48 13.30
CA VAL A 63 -6.72 8.45 11.85
C VAL A 63 -5.84 7.28 11.44
N ALA A 64 -6.24 6.55 10.40
CA ALA A 64 -5.41 5.54 9.76
C ALA A 64 -4.94 6.02 8.39
N ILE A 65 -3.63 6.01 8.16
CA ILE A 65 -3.02 6.27 6.86
C ILE A 65 -2.70 4.93 6.21
N LEU A 66 -3.36 4.59 5.12
CA LEU A 66 -3.09 3.38 4.35
C LEU A 66 -2.31 3.75 3.08
N VAL A 67 -1.10 3.21 2.94
CA VAL A 67 -0.27 3.36 1.75
C VAL A 67 -0.30 2.05 0.97
N GLU A 68 -0.72 2.10 -0.29
CA GLU A 68 -0.85 0.92 -1.13
C GLU A 68 -0.10 1.10 -2.44
N VAL A 69 0.93 0.28 -2.66
CA VAL A 69 1.64 0.25 -3.94
C VAL A 69 0.81 -0.56 -4.94
N LEU A 70 0.58 0.03 -6.11
CA LEU A 70 -0.34 -0.48 -7.13
C LEU A 70 0.43 -0.87 -8.40
N PRO A 71 0.11 -2.02 -9.02
CA PRO A 71 0.65 -2.42 -10.31
C PRO A 71 -0.19 -1.75 -11.40
N ILE A 72 0.19 -0.52 -11.77
CA ILE A 72 -0.52 0.26 -12.78
C ILE A 72 0.13 0.04 -14.15
N SER A 73 -0.66 -0.40 -15.13
CA SER A 73 -0.21 -0.54 -16.52
C SER A 73 0.20 0.81 -17.09
N GLY A 74 1.26 0.84 -17.90
CA GLY A 74 1.78 2.07 -18.52
C GLY A 74 2.69 2.92 -17.62
N VAL A 75 2.93 2.52 -16.37
CA VAL A 75 3.96 3.14 -15.53
C VAL A 75 5.35 2.69 -16.02
N PRO A 76 6.31 3.61 -16.21
CA PRO A 76 7.65 3.25 -16.64
C PRO A 76 8.31 2.23 -15.71
N ILE A 77 8.99 1.25 -16.29
CA ILE A 77 9.90 0.34 -15.57
C ILE A 77 10.93 1.24 -14.89
N GLY A 78 10.95 1.26 -13.56
CA GLY A 78 11.60 2.34 -12.80
C GLY A 78 10.79 2.79 -11.63
N SER A 79 9.51 2.96 -11.91
CA SER A 79 8.64 3.82 -11.15
C SER A 79 7.60 2.99 -10.42
N SER A 80 7.12 3.53 -9.31
CA SER A 80 6.05 2.92 -8.53
C SER A 80 4.99 3.97 -8.23
N VAL A 81 3.74 3.56 -8.32
CA VAL A 81 2.60 4.39 -7.94
C VAL A 81 2.04 3.85 -6.63
N ALA A 82 1.86 4.75 -5.67
CA ALA A 82 1.22 4.43 -4.40
C ALA A 82 -0.06 5.25 -4.23
N GLY A 83 -1.16 4.57 -3.88
CA GLY A 83 -2.33 5.21 -3.34
C GLY A 83 -2.12 5.51 -1.86
N VAL A 84 -2.47 6.72 -1.42
CA VAL A 84 -2.46 7.11 -0.01
C VAL A 84 -3.88 7.44 0.41
N SER A 85 -4.42 6.68 1.35
CA SER A 85 -5.76 6.87 1.89
C SER A 85 -5.67 7.32 3.34
N VAL A 86 -6.32 8.43 3.69
CA VAL A 86 -6.42 8.93 5.06
C VAL A 86 -7.84 8.66 5.55
N LEU A 87 -7.98 7.74 6.50
CA LEU A 87 -9.26 7.19 6.93
C LEU A 87 -9.54 7.63 8.37
N PRO A 88 -10.72 8.21 8.66
CA PRO A 88 -11.10 8.54 10.02
C PRO A 88 -11.51 7.28 10.79
N ALA A 89 -11.45 7.34 12.13
CA ALA A 89 -11.74 6.22 13.02
C ALA A 89 -13.05 5.51 12.72
N GLU A 90 -14.09 6.27 12.39
CA GLU A 90 -15.43 5.78 12.08
C GLU A 90 -15.42 4.81 10.89
N LEU A 91 -14.52 5.01 9.93
CA LEU A 91 -14.49 4.22 8.69
C LEU A 91 -13.82 2.86 8.88
N PHE A 92 -12.76 2.77 9.68
CA PHE A 92 -12.03 1.51 9.91
C PHE A 92 -12.47 0.76 11.17
N SER A 93 -13.16 1.43 12.10
CA SER A 93 -13.74 0.80 13.29
C SER A 93 -15.19 0.33 13.09
N ALA A 94 -15.88 0.83 12.05
CA ALA A 94 -17.25 0.45 11.73
C ALA A 94 -17.44 -1.07 11.54
N LYS A 95 -18.64 -1.52 11.88
CA LYS A 95 -19.16 -2.84 11.56
C LYS A 95 -20.38 -2.67 10.64
N PRO A 96 -20.44 -3.35 9.49
CA PRO A 96 -19.42 -4.25 8.91
C PRO A 96 -18.14 -3.50 8.49
N ARG A 97 -16.99 -4.20 8.50
CA ARG A 97 -15.70 -3.60 8.12
C ARG A 97 -15.68 -3.32 6.62
N LEU A 98 -15.29 -2.11 6.23
CA LEU A 98 -15.03 -1.80 4.83
C LEU A 98 -13.82 -2.62 4.33
N CYS A 99 -13.98 -3.34 3.23
CA CYS A 99 -12.89 -4.06 2.59
C CYS A 99 -12.81 -3.69 1.11
N VAL A 100 -11.62 -3.29 0.67
CA VAL A 100 -11.30 -3.05 -0.75
C VAL A 100 -10.64 -4.32 -1.27
N LYS A 101 -11.30 -5.01 -2.20
CA LYS A 101 -10.73 -6.17 -2.90
C LYS A 101 -10.42 -5.79 -4.34
N ALA A 102 -9.37 -6.38 -4.90
CA ALA A 102 -9.14 -6.28 -6.33
C ALA A 102 -10.36 -6.84 -7.07
N LEU A 103 -10.76 -6.18 -8.16
CA LEU A 103 -11.72 -6.75 -9.10
C LEU A 103 -11.07 -8.00 -9.68
N VAL A 104 -11.56 -9.17 -9.28
CA VAL A 104 -11.11 -10.44 -9.84
C VAL A 104 -11.65 -10.46 -11.27
N SER A 105 -10.78 -10.51 -12.27
CA SER A 105 -11.21 -10.71 -13.65
C SER A 105 -11.90 -12.07 -13.72
N ASP A 106 -13.17 -12.11 -14.13
CA ASP A 106 -13.92 -13.34 -14.32
C ASP A 106 -13.31 -14.14 -15.50
N THR A 107 -12.30 -14.95 -15.24
CA THR A 107 -11.67 -15.82 -16.25
C THR A 107 -12.55 -17.02 -16.63
N LYS A 108 -13.83 -17.05 -16.20
CA LYS A 108 -14.81 -18.09 -16.52
C LYS A 108 -15.69 -17.80 -17.74
N ALA A 109 -15.30 -16.86 -18.61
CA ALA A 109 -15.90 -16.72 -19.94
C ALA A 109 -15.03 -17.37 -21.02
N LYS A 110 -14.80 -18.69 -20.92
CA LYS A 110 -14.37 -19.50 -22.07
C LYS A 110 -15.31 -20.69 -22.20
N LYS A 111 -16.40 -20.48 -22.93
CA LYS A 111 -17.12 -21.50 -23.70
C LYS A 111 -17.98 -20.81 -24.76
N LYS A 112 -17.41 -20.62 -25.94
CA LYS A 112 -17.99 -21.12 -27.19
C LYS A 112 -16.91 -21.21 -28.25
#